data_AF-A0A414LAH2-F1
#
_entry.id   AF-A0A414LAH2-F1
#
_cell.length_a   1.000
_cell.length_b   1.000
_cell.length_c   1.000
_cell.angle_alpha   90.00
_cell.angle_beta   90.00
_cell.angle_gamma   90.00
#
_symmetry.space_group_name_H-M   'P 1'
#
loop_
_entity.id
_entity.type
_entity.pdbx_description
1 polymer ?
#
loop_
_entity_poly.entity_id
_entity_poly.type
_entity_poly.pdbx_seq_one_letter_code
_entity_poly.pdbx_strand_id
1 'polypeptide(L)'
;MKGIKLSTFAARSALLTTCCALLTACSQTDETELSAVPIGFVPTVETQTRGTDFTKDNLTSLGVLAYLTQGSSFNASSSTPNFMYNQEVTKAGGTATWEYTPTKFWPTNSNDKITFFAYAPHNPTGLTVPDITAIGYPSFTYEVPSTEAAQTDLLLAKPAPNKTANDGKVNFSFKHALTRIVLNVEAGGGFTGITINSLSIKTKKSGTVAFSSITSPTDWMQWSNIASGTGNDISCTATLPSSSSTVTAGSTGKIATFFLLPIAATGNTSENATLTFSYTMNGIGDTKTITDLALTSMADWLPATSITYNLKVTRTAATVEVGSISVWNGTTVDIDKSGEIAEGYKAEDIKTGDYYYDDGTWSDGGYRMLTDGTEMQYNVQPTAGKNCIGIVYANGKTGEEREDNISNYSGTDLNGATEIKGYVVALDRISGVRRSGSASNSVTAFNGYTNTQNLSTSVSNPRQIREVLINTTPPPPSSTSGWYVMSLGQTMYAYENKEIINKSRTNISSKSYGSMDFGNVWTSSYKTTGDNFPTIFNNGSYGNAQPTTMQNAYPGFTF
;
A
#
# COMPACT_ATOMS: atom_id res chain seq x y z
N MET A 1 0.99 18.63 60.10
CA MET A 1 1.33 20.05 59.88
C MET A 1 2.82 20.22 60.11
N LYS A 2 3.54 20.62 59.04
CA LYS A 2 4.86 21.28 58.97
C LYS A 2 6.07 20.70 59.74
N GLY A 3 7.14 20.42 58.97
CA GLY A 3 8.50 20.80 59.39
C GLY A 3 9.66 19.93 58.90
N ILE A 4 10.01 20.02 57.61
CA ILE A 4 11.26 19.49 57.02
C ILE A 4 12.44 20.45 57.35
N LYS A 5 13.64 19.92 57.65
CA LYS A 5 14.92 20.17 56.90
C LYS A 5 16.18 19.53 57.53
N LEU A 6 16.68 18.51 56.82
CA LEU A 6 18.03 18.29 56.26
C LEU A 6 19.29 18.86 56.96
N SER A 7 20.30 18.01 57.22
CA SER A 7 21.70 18.22 56.76
C SER A 7 22.64 17.02 57.05
N THR A 8 23.29 16.57 55.97
CA THR A 8 24.73 16.24 55.77
C THR A 8 25.44 15.20 56.66
N PHE A 9 25.91 14.12 56.04
CA PHE A 9 26.91 13.20 56.61
C PHE A 9 28.20 13.21 55.79
N ALA A 10 29.32 13.43 56.50
CA ALA A 10 30.68 13.45 55.99
C ALA A 10 31.42 12.13 56.28
N ALA A 11 32.44 11.89 55.45
CA ALA A 11 33.33 10.75 55.40
C ALA A 11 34.19 10.50 56.65
N ARG A 12 34.69 9.26 56.80
CA ARG A 12 36.00 8.96 57.42
C ARG A 12 36.69 7.73 56.79
N SER A 13 37.91 7.97 56.33
CA SER A 13 38.97 7.03 55.95
C SER A 13 39.67 6.38 57.15
N ALA A 14 40.32 5.22 56.92
CA ALA A 14 41.78 4.99 57.04
C ALA A 14 42.11 3.56 57.51
N LEU A 15 42.92 2.81 56.75
CA LEU A 15 44.28 2.41 57.19
C LEU A 15 45.11 1.85 56.02
N LEU A 16 46.39 2.23 56.06
CA LEU A 16 47.48 2.05 55.10
C LEU A 16 48.45 0.98 55.63
N THR A 17 49.09 0.19 54.77
CA THR A 17 50.43 -0.39 55.04
C THR A 17 51.19 -0.58 53.72
N THR A 18 52.46 -0.18 53.74
CA THR A 18 53.36 0.17 52.64
C THR A 18 54.54 -0.81 52.57
N CYS A 19 55.03 -1.19 51.37
CA CYS A 19 56.46 -1.09 51.01
C CYS A 19 56.82 -1.56 49.58
N CYS A 20 57.36 -0.59 48.83
CA CYS A 20 58.53 -0.61 47.92
C CYS A 20 58.67 -1.61 46.74
N ALA A 21 58.50 -1.01 45.55
CA ALA A 21 59.45 -0.92 44.43
C ALA A 21 59.99 -2.19 43.73
N LEU A 22 59.69 -2.30 42.44
CA LEU A 22 60.69 -2.42 41.36
C LEU A 22 60.03 -2.02 40.01
N LEU A 23 60.70 -1.12 39.31
CA LEU A 23 60.36 -0.65 37.96
C LEU A 23 60.59 -1.78 36.95
N THR A 24 59.60 -2.09 36.14
CA THR A 24 59.82 -2.63 34.79
C THR A 24 58.86 -1.94 33.86
N ALA A 25 59.43 -1.13 32.97
CA ALA A 25 58.76 -0.49 31.87
C ALA A 25 58.07 -1.54 31.00
N CYS A 26 56.74 -1.47 30.93
CA CYS A 26 55.99 -2.00 29.81
C CYS A 26 55.21 -0.83 29.26
N SER A 27 55.50 -0.47 28.02
CA SER A 27 54.89 0.63 27.28
C SER A 27 53.36 0.61 27.42
N GLN A 28 52.80 1.71 27.90
CA GLN A 28 51.42 2.08 27.60
C GLN A 28 51.32 2.25 26.08
N THR A 29 50.88 1.20 25.40
CA THR A 29 49.90 1.40 24.33
C THR A 29 48.60 1.69 25.06
N ASP A 30 48.21 2.96 25.08
CA ASP A 30 46.85 3.39 25.40
C ASP A 30 45.93 2.81 24.30
N GLU A 31 45.63 1.53 24.40
CA GLU A 31 44.45 0.94 23.78
C GLU A 31 43.28 1.61 24.47
N THR A 32 42.71 2.62 23.82
CA THR A 32 41.48 3.25 24.28
C THR A 32 40.40 2.17 24.23
N GLU A 33 40.06 1.54 25.36
CA GLU A 33 38.93 0.62 25.41
C GLU A 33 37.68 1.39 25.00
N LEU A 34 37.24 1.17 23.75
CA LEU A 34 35.98 1.70 23.24
C LEU A 34 34.86 1.10 24.10
N SER A 35 34.27 1.91 24.96
CA SER A 35 33.14 1.49 25.80
C SER A 35 32.00 0.98 24.92
N ALA A 36 31.57 -0.26 25.15
CA ALA A 36 30.49 -0.87 24.38
C ALA A 36 29.20 -0.04 24.52
N VAL A 37 28.65 0.41 23.39
CA VAL A 37 27.42 1.23 23.37
C VAL A 37 26.20 0.32 23.26
N PRO A 38 25.27 0.31 24.24
CA PRO A 38 24.08 -0.51 24.16
C PRO A 38 23.12 0.00 23.07
N ILE A 39 22.47 -0.93 22.37
CA ILE A 39 21.47 -0.61 21.36
C ILE A 39 20.17 -0.27 22.09
N GLY A 40 19.62 0.92 21.86
CA GLY A 40 18.32 1.33 22.38
C GLY A 40 17.26 1.43 21.29
N PHE A 41 15.99 1.23 21.65
CA PHE A 41 14.86 1.32 20.71
C PHE A 41 13.95 2.50 21.05
N VAL A 42 13.41 3.12 20.00
CA VAL A 42 12.38 4.16 20.07
C VAL A 42 11.30 3.81 19.05
N PRO A 43 10.36 2.92 19.40
CA PRO A 43 9.19 2.69 18.59
C PRO A 43 8.26 3.91 18.71
N THR A 44 7.71 4.31 17.59
CA THR A 44 6.70 5.36 17.53
C THR A 44 5.47 4.74 16.85
N VAL A 45 4.26 5.08 17.31
CA VAL A 45 2.95 4.88 16.66
C VAL A 45 2.23 6.22 16.73
N GLU A 46 1.53 6.66 15.69
CA GLU A 46 0.91 8.01 15.72
C GLU A 46 -0.33 7.98 16.62
N THR A 47 -0.72 9.13 17.14
CA THR A 47 -1.90 9.27 18.01
C THR A 47 -3.17 9.25 17.17
N GLN A 48 -4.00 8.21 17.32
CA GLN A 48 -5.41 8.30 16.92
C GLN A 48 -6.19 9.14 17.93
N THR A 49 -7.14 9.93 17.44
CA THR A 49 -7.96 10.78 18.32
C THR A 49 -9.09 10.02 19.01
N ARG A 50 -9.54 8.83 18.57
CA ARG A 50 -10.62 8.03 19.22
C ARG A 50 -10.60 6.54 18.82
N GLY A 51 -10.17 5.62 19.71
CA GLY A 51 -10.28 4.17 19.48
C GLY A 51 -9.54 3.29 20.51
N THR A 52 -9.77 1.97 20.49
CA THR A 52 -9.01 0.93 21.24
C THR A 52 -7.78 0.42 20.46
N ASP A 53 -7.51 0.99 19.29
CA ASP A 53 -6.41 0.62 18.38
C ASP A 53 -5.04 0.97 18.94
N PHE A 54 -3.96 0.36 18.41
CA PHE A 54 -2.62 0.77 18.83
C PHE A 54 -2.35 2.25 18.49
N THR A 55 -1.82 2.95 19.48
CA THR A 55 -1.37 4.34 19.50
C THR A 55 -0.01 4.36 20.18
N LYS A 56 0.67 5.51 20.19
CA LYS A 56 1.91 5.70 20.98
C LYS A 56 1.78 5.24 22.44
N ASP A 57 0.58 5.33 22.99
CA ASP A 57 0.34 5.21 24.42
C ASP A 57 0.06 3.78 24.86
N ASN A 58 -0.54 2.94 24.01
CA ASN A 58 -0.91 1.54 24.34
C ASN A 58 -0.07 0.46 23.62
N LEU A 59 0.94 0.80 22.81
CA LEU A 59 1.94 -0.18 22.38
C LEU A 59 2.74 -0.66 23.59
N THR A 60 2.66 -1.95 23.91
CA THR A 60 3.26 -2.54 25.13
C THR A 60 4.53 -3.33 24.87
N SER A 61 4.60 -4.06 23.76
CA SER A 61 5.74 -4.89 23.38
C SER A 61 5.90 -4.95 21.87
N LEU A 62 7.08 -5.33 21.41
CA LEU A 62 7.39 -5.58 20.00
C LEU A 62 8.41 -6.72 19.88
N GLY A 63 8.42 -7.41 18.74
CA GLY A 63 9.44 -8.38 18.39
C GLY A 63 10.44 -7.80 17.39
N VAL A 64 11.74 -7.88 17.69
CA VAL A 64 12.82 -7.43 16.80
C VAL A 64 13.54 -8.61 16.16
N LEU A 65 13.72 -8.52 14.84
CA LEU A 65 14.68 -9.33 14.10
C LEU A 65 15.83 -8.44 13.62
N ALA A 66 17.07 -8.81 13.90
CA ALA A 66 18.24 -8.03 13.54
C ALA A 66 19.29 -8.89 12.81
N TYR A 67 19.80 -8.32 11.73
CA TYR A 67 20.69 -8.96 10.76
C TYR A 67 22.02 -8.20 10.77
N LEU A 68 23.05 -8.79 11.38
CA LEU A 68 24.41 -8.27 11.37
C LEU A 68 25.12 -8.67 10.08
N THR A 69 25.71 -7.69 9.40
CA THR A 69 26.55 -7.88 8.22
C THR A 69 27.95 -7.32 8.47
N GLN A 70 28.99 -8.07 8.09
CA GLN A 70 30.39 -7.69 8.27
C GLN A 70 30.88 -6.96 7.02
N GLY A 71 30.94 -5.63 7.04
CA GLY A 71 31.42 -4.80 5.93
C GLY A 71 30.46 -4.58 4.75
N SER A 72 29.47 -5.45 4.53
CA SER A 72 28.47 -5.31 3.47
C SER A 72 27.14 -4.77 3.98
N SER A 73 26.25 -4.38 3.06
CA SER A 73 24.83 -4.12 3.39
C SER A 73 24.04 -5.42 3.49
N PHE A 74 22.82 -5.36 4.05
CA PHE A 74 21.84 -6.45 4.01
C PHE A 74 21.68 -7.03 2.59
N ASN A 75 21.65 -8.36 2.50
CA ASN A 75 21.47 -9.10 1.25
C ASN A 75 20.35 -10.13 1.42
N ALA A 76 19.25 -9.93 0.68
CA ALA A 76 18.07 -10.81 0.74
C ALA A 76 18.36 -12.26 0.32
N SER A 77 19.45 -12.53 -0.41
CA SER A 77 19.81 -13.87 -0.87
C SER A 77 20.65 -14.68 0.13
N SER A 78 21.12 -14.08 1.23
CA SER A 78 22.03 -14.75 2.17
C SER A 78 21.90 -14.36 3.63
N SER A 79 21.23 -13.25 3.95
CA SER A 79 21.18 -12.75 5.33
C SER A 79 20.15 -13.52 6.16
N THR A 80 20.50 -13.88 7.39
CA THR A 80 19.62 -14.50 8.40
C THR A 80 19.56 -13.62 9.65
N PRO A 81 18.53 -13.74 10.52
CA PRO A 81 18.39 -12.95 11.76
C PRO A 81 19.41 -13.39 12.83
N ASN A 82 20.69 -13.24 12.52
CA ASN A 82 21.84 -13.77 13.24
C ASN A 82 22.24 -12.96 14.48
N PHE A 83 21.60 -11.80 14.73
CA PHE A 83 21.98 -10.88 15.81
C PHE A 83 20.90 -10.77 16.90
N MET A 84 19.65 -10.58 16.48
CA MET A 84 18.46 -10.68 17.33
C MET A 84 17.40 -11.49 16.59
N TYR A 85 16.81 -12.47 17.28
CA TYR A 85 15.75 -13.30 16.74
C TYR A 85 14.54 -13.25 17.66
N ASN A 86 13.43 -12.71 17.13
CA ASN A 86 12.19 -12.48 17.87
C ASN A 86 12.41 -11.84 19.26
N GLN A 87 13.37 -10.92 19.36
CA GLN A 87 13.75 -10.29 20.62
C GLN A 87 12.58 -9.45 21.12
N GLU A 88 12.05 -9.83 22.27
CA GLU A 88 11.03 -9.06 22.96
C GLU A 88 11.63 -7.75 23.46
N VAL A 89 10.99 -6.64 23.11
CA VAL A 89 11.28 -5.31 23.65
C VAL A 89 9.99 -4.77 24.24
N THR A 90 10.01 -4.41 25.52
CA THR A 90 8.83 -4.00 26.29
C THR A 90 8.93 -2.56 26.75
N LYS A 91 7.79 -1.87 26.81
CA LYS A 91 7.69 -0.55 27.40
C LYS A 91 7.72 -0.68 28.93
N ALA A 92 8.73 -0.08 29.57
CA ALA A 92 8.84 -0.09 31.03
C ALA A 92 7.67 0.69 31.65
N GLY A 93 6.97 0.07 32.61
CA GLY A 93 5.72 0.59 33.19
C GLY A 93 5.81 2.05 33.61
N GLY A 94 4.94 2.90 33.04
CA GLY A 94 4.83 4.32 33.39
C GLY A 94 5.90 5.25 32.78
N THR A 95 6.78 4.76 31.91
CA THR A 95 7.83 5.57 31.26
C THR A 95 7.82 5.42 29.73
N ALA A 96 8.47 6.33 29.00
CA ALA A 96 8.69 6.23 27.55
C ALA A 96 9.92 5.37 27.18
N THR A 97 10.43 4.59 28.13
CA THR A 97 11.66 3.81 28.00
C THR A 97 11.34 2.39 27.55
N TRP A 98 12.12 1.88 26.59
CA TRP A 98 11.97 0.53 26.03
C TRP A 98 13.14 -0.33 26.42
N GLU A 99 12.84 -1.48 27.00
CA GLU A 99 13.81 -2.39 27.63
C GLU A 99 13.73 -3.78 26.99
N TYR A 100 14.85 -4.49 27.01
CA TYR A 100 14.95 -5.86 26.53
C TYR A 100 16.13 -6.57 27.19
N THR A 101 16.06 -7.89 27.22
CA THR A 101 17.10 -8.76 27.76
C THR A 101 17.33 -9.96 26.85
N PRO A 102 18.58 -10.41 26.64
CA PRO A 102 19.83 -9.78 27.09
C PRO A 102 20.18 -8.51 26.29
N THR A 103 20.85 -7.55 26.93
CA THR A 103 21.31 -6.32 26.27
C THR A 103 22.30 -6.63 25.14
N LYS A 104 22.12 -5.99 23.98
CA LYS A 104 23.01 -6.08 22.83
C LYS A 104 23.72 -4.76 22.62
N PHE A 105 24.94 -4.83 22.12
CA PHE A 105 25.80 -3.67 21.91
C PHE A 105 26.10 -3.49 20.43
N TRP A 106 26.30 -2.24 20.01
CA TRP A 106 26.75 -1.94 18.66
C TRP A 106 28.11 -2.61 18.38
N PRO A 107 28.35 -3.11 17.15
CA PRO A 107 29.65 -3.62 16.76
C PRO A 107 30.73 -2.54 16.95
N THR A 108 31.91 -2.95 17.41
CA THR A 108 33.06 -2.04 17.56
C THR A 108 33.73 -1.75 16.21
N ASN A 109 33.65 -2.68 15.27
CA ASN A 109 34.11 -2.48 13.90
C ASN A 109 33.14 -1.54 13.16
N SER A 110 33.64 -0.37 12.76
CA SER A 110 32.84 0.65 12.07
C SER A 110 32.30 0.24 10.70
N ASN A 111 32.82 -0.86 10.12
CA ASN A 111 32.33 -1.41 8.86
C ASN A 111 31.15 -2.36 9.04
N ASP A 112 30.93 -2.87 10.26
CA ASP A 112 29.83 -3.77 10.55
C ASP A 112 28.53 -2.98 10.67
N LYS A 113 27.46 -3.55 10.11
CA LYS A 113 26.15 -2.91 10.00
C LYS A 113 25.08 -3.84 10.53
N ILE A 114 24.05 -3.27 11.14
CA ILE A 114 22.87 -4.05 11.58
C ILE A 114 21.64 -3.52 10.88
N THR A 115 20.92 -4.40 10.18
CA THR A 115 19.58 -4.08 9.66
C THR A 115 18.53 -4.65 10.60
N PHE A 116 17.59 -3.80 11.00
CA PHE A 116 16.52 -4.18 11.92
C PHE A 116 15.16 -4.21 11.24
N PHE A 117 14.39 -5.22 11.59
CA PHE A 117 12.97 -5.37 11.29
C PHE A 117 12.23 -5.55 12.61
N ALA A 118 11.00 -5.05 12.68
CA ALA A 118 10.17 -5.23 13.86
C ALA A 118 8.70 -5.44 13.52
N TYR A 119 7.99 -6.10 14.41
CA TYR A 119 6.54 -6.23 14.39
C TYR A 119 5.99 -6.01 15.79
N ALA A 120 4.71 -5.67 15.90
CA ALA A 120 4.05 -5.49 17.17
C ALA A 120 2.58 -5.95 17.16
N PRO A 121 2.03 -6.34 18.32
CA PRO A 121 2.75 -6.56 19.58
C PRO A 121 3.69 -7.78 19.49
N HIS A 122 4.48 -8.08 20.52
CA HIS A 122 5.27 -9.31 20.53
C HIS A 122 4.35 -10.53 20.64
N ASN A 123 4.56 -11.55 19.80
CA ASN A 123 3.81 -12.81 19.76
C ASN A 123 2.27 -12.66 19.86
N PRO A 124 1.60 -11.89 18.98
CA PRO A 124 0.15 -11.82 18.96
C PRO A 124 -0.44 -13.17 18.56
N THR A 125 -1.64 -13.45 19.05
CA THR A 125 -2.39 -14.65 18.67
C THR A 125 -2.51 -14.76 17.16
N GLY A 126 -2.17 -15.93 16.61
CA GLY A 126 -2.28 -16.22 15.18
C GLY A 126 -1.04 -15.90 14.36
N LEU A 127 -0.02 -15.20 14.90
CA LEU A 127 1.21 -14.90 14.18
C LEU A 127 2.28 -15.99 14.37
N THR A 128 2.82 -16.48 13.26
CA THR A 128 3.98 -17.36 13.22
C THR A 128 5.19 -16.58 12.68
N VAL A 129 6.23 -16.48 13.51
CA VAL A 129 7.51 -15.81 13.19
C VAL A 129 8.37 -16.75 12.33
N PRO A 130 9.14 -16.24 11.34
CA PRO A 130 10.03 -17.08 10.53
C PRO A 130 11.07 -17.83 11.38
N ASP A 131 11.60 -18.94 10.88
CA ASP A 131 12.69 -19.67 11.54
C ASP A 131 13.98 -18.82 11.63
N ILE A 132 14.81 -19.03 12.65
CA ILE A 132 16.08 -18.30 12.82
C ILE A 132 17.07 -18.51 11.66
N THR A 133 16.93 -19.61 10.92
CA THR A 133 17.73 -19.95 9.74
C THR A 133 17.14 -19.45 8.43
N ALA A 134 15.94 -18.83 8.46
CA ALA A 134 15.30 -18.31 7.27
C ALA A 134 16.16 -17.22 6.60
N ILE A 135 16.44 -17.41 5.32
CA ILE A 135 17.23 -16.50 4.50
C ILE A 135 16.32 -15.42 3.93
N GLY A 136 16.80 -14.18 3.98
CA GLY A 136 16.21 -13.04 3.31
C GLY A 136 15.33 -12.19 4.22
N TYR A 137 14.38 -11.50 3.60
CA TYR A 137 13.44 -10.66 4.33
C TYR A 137 12.58 -11.51 5.28
N PRO A 138 12.33 -11.06 6.53
CA PRO A 138 11.40 -11.75 7.42
C PRO A 138 10.00 -11.86 6.78
N SER A 139 9.40 -13.04 6.91
CA SER A 139 8.08 -13.37 6.41
C SER A 139 7.28 -14.08 7.50
N PHE A 140 6.09 -13.56 7.80
CA PHE A 140 5.24 -14.03 8.89
C PHE A 140 3.96 -14.64 8.33
N THR A 141 3.55 -15.78 8.85
CA THR A 141 2.22 -16.32 8.59
C THR A 141 1.27 -15.81 9.67
N TYR A 142 0.10 -15.33 9.27
CA TYR A 142 -0.93 -14.87 10.20
C TYR A 142 -2.24 -15.62 9.96
N GLU A 143 -2.76 -16.25 11.02
CA GLU A 143 -4.11 -16.80 11.08
C GLU A 143 -5.02 -15.87 11.88
N VAL A 144 -6.15 -15.48 11.29
CA VAL A 144 -7.15 -14.63 11.96
C VAL A 144 -7.75 -15.38 13.15
N PRO A 145 -7.75 -14.80 14.37
CA PRO A 145 -8.50 -15.36 15.50
C PRO A 145 -10.01 -15.37 15.24
N SER A 146 -10.70 -16.45 15.63
CA SER A 146 -12.13 -16.68 15.36
C SER A 146 -13.09 -15.82 16.17
N THR A 147 -12.61 -15.03 17.13
CA THR A 147 -13.44 -14.15 17.96
C THR A 147 -12.84 -12.75 18.00
N GLU A 148 -13.67 -11.71 17.88
CA GLU A 148 -13.26 -10.30 17.96
C GLU A 148 -12.35 -10.01 19.16
N ALA A 149 -12.70 -10.45 20.37
CA ALA A 149 -11.92 -10.19 21.58
C ALA A 149 -10.51 -10.81 21.58
N ALA A 150 -10.27 -11.81 20.72
CA ALA A 150 -8.95 -12.44 20.58
C ALA A 150 -8.14 -11.82 19.43
N GLN A 151 -8.76 -11.01 18.57
CA GLN A 151 -8.07 -10.33 17.49
C GLN A 151 -7.22 -9.20 18.04
N THR A 152 -6.04 -9.05 17.46
CA THR A 152 -5.10 -7.99 17.81
C THR A 152 -4.68 -7.31 16.52
N ASP A 153 -4.54 -6.00 16.59
CA ASP A 153 -4.02 -5.20 15.50
C ASP A 153 -2.54 -5.50 15.28
N LEU A 154 -2.23 -6.14 14.15
CA LEU A 154 -0.87 -6.49 13.77
C LEU A 154 -0.20 -5.30 13.08
N LEU A 155 0.96 -4.90 13.61
CA LEU A 155 1.78 -3.83 13.08
C LEU A 155 3.12 -4.39 12.58
N LEU A 156 3.63 -3.89 11.46
CA LEU A 156 5.03 -4.07 11.05
C LEU A 156 5.74 -2.72 11.02
N ALA A 157 7.04 -2.68 11.30
CA ALA A 157 7.84 -1.46 11.28
C ALA A 157 8.59 -1.29 9.96
N LYS A 158 8.65 -0.06 9.44
CA LYS A 158 9.57 0.32 8.37
C LYS A 158 10.98 -0.19 8.71
N PRO A 159 11.64 -0.96 7.82
CA PRO A 159 12.96 -1.47 8.12
C PRO A 159 13.93 -0.35 8.45
N ALA A 160 14.81 -0.59 9.42
CA ALA A 160 15.91 0.31 9.75
C ALA A 160 17.21 -0.30 9.20
N PRO A 161 17.58 -0.02 7.93
CA PRO A 161 18.71 -0.65 7.29
C PRO A 161 20.05 -0.11 7.78
N ASN A 162 21.03 -1.01 7.79
CA ASN A 162 22.46 -0.69 7.81
C ASN A 162 22.90 0.28 8.92
N LYS A 163 22.33 0.14 10.11
CA LYS A 163 22.60 0.98 11.28
C LYS A 163 23.94 0.66 11.92
N THR A 164 24.55 1.68 12.51
CA THR A 164 25.83 1.65 13.20
C THR A 164 25.74 2.35 14.56
N ALA A 165 26.82 2.32 15.36
CA ALA A 165 26.89 3.06 16.62
C ALA A 165 26.60 4.56 16.47
N ASN A 166 26.91 5.16 15.31
CA ASN A 166 26.69 6.58 15.02
C ASN A 166 25.20 6.93 14.86
N ASP A 167 24.34 5.95 14.58
CA ASP A 167 22.88 6.15 14.51
C ASP A 167 22.24 6.23 15.91
N GLY A 168 22.94 5.80 16.96
CA GLY A 168 22.48 5.86 18.34
C GLY A 168 21.33 4.89 18.62
N LYS A 169 20.10 5.42 18.77
CA LYS A 169 18.90 4.59 19.02
C LYS A 169 18.23 4.22 17.70
N VAL A 170 17.72 2.99 17.61
CA VAL A 170 16.95 2.52 16.46
C VAL A 170 15.51 3.03 16.60
N ASN A 171 15.11 3.91 15.69
CA ASN A 171 13.74 4.39 15.60
C ASN A 171 12.91 3.45 14.71
N PHE A 172 11.76 3.00 15.21
CA PHE A 172 10.79 2.23 14.43
C PHE A 172 9.52 3.03 14.18
N SER A 173 9.08 2.99 12.93
CA SER A 173 7.84 3.59 12.42
C SER A 173 6.91 2.46 11.98
N PHE A 174 5.82 2.24 12.71
CA PHE A 174 4.93 1.10 12.48
C PHE A 174 3.79 1.44 11.52
N LYS A 175 3.33 0.47 10.73
CA LYS A 175 2.08 0.52 9.94
C LYS A 175 1.20 -0.67 10.27
N HIS A 176 -0.12 -0.47 10.21
CA HIS A 176 -1.10 -1.54 10.30
C HIS A 176 -0.96 -2.52 9.13
N ALA A 177 -0.87 -3.80 9.43
CA ALA A 177 -0.76 -4.86 8.44
C ALA A 177 -2.13 -5.35 7.96
N LEU A 178 -3.17 -5.20 8.77
CA LEU A 178 -4.51 -5.75 8.53
C LEU A 178 -5.48 -4.69 7.99
N THR A 179 -6.67 -5.14 7.59
CA THR A 179 -7.83 -4.27 7.32
C THR A 179 -8.69 -4.19 8.58
N ARG A 180 -9.07 -2.98 9.01
CA ARG A 180 -10.00 -2.75 10.11
C ARG A 180 -11.43 -2.66 9.58
N ILE A 181 -12.32 -3.51 10.07
CA ILE A 181 -13.74 -3.49 9.72
C ILE A 181 -14.55 -3.01 10.92
N VAL A 182 -15.24 -1.88 10.78
CA VAL A 182 -16.14 -1.34 11.79
C VAL A 182 -17.58 -1.62 11.37
N LEU A 183 -18.36 -2.24 12.25
CA LEU A 183 -19.78 -2.50 12.00
C LEU A 183 -20.64 -1.59 12.88
N ASN A 184 -21.44 -0.77 12.21
CA ASN A 184 -22.49 0.03 12.82
C ASN A 184 -23.84 -0.59 12.52
N VAL A 185 -24.81 -0.33 13.40
CA VAL A 185 -26.19 -0.75 13.25
C VAL A 185 -27.11 0.46 13.37
N GLU A 186 -28.00 0.62 12.40
CA GLU A 186 -29.09 1.59 12.39
C GLU A 186 -30.43 0.88 12.64
N ALA A 187 -31.10 1.25 13.72
CA ALA A 187 -32.44 0.75 14.05
C ALA A 187 -33.52 1.61 13.36
N GLY A 188 -34.19 1.05 12.35
CA GLY A 188 -35.27 1.70 11.62
C GLY A 188 -36.54 1.91 12.44
N GLY A 189 -37.59 2.41 11.77
CA GLY A 189 -38.87 2.72 12.40
C GLY A 189 -39.79 1.52 12.66
N GLY A 190 -40.69 1.66 13.62
CA GLY A 190 -41.77 0.71 13.90
C GLY A 190 -41.50 -0.32 15.00
N PHE A 191 -40.40 -0.17 15.72
CA PHE A 191 -40.03 -0.81 16.99
C PHE A 191 -39.26 0.22 17.85
N THR A 192 -39.00 -0.10 19.13
CA THR A 192 -38.32 0.83 20.06
C THR A 192 -36.80 0.80 19.94
N GLY A 193 -36.26 -0.22 19.29
CA GLY A 193 -34.85 -0.43 19.02
C GLY A 193 -34.60 -1.85 18.53
N ILE A 194 -33.34 -2.21 18.34
CA ILE A 194 -32.95 -3.58 18.03
C ILE A 194 -31.87 -4.05 19.01
N THR A 195 -31.89 -5.34 19.32
CA THR A 195 -30.84 -6.00 20.09
C THR A 195 -30.17 -7.04 19.20
N ILE A 196 -28.87 -6.90 18.94
CA ILE A 196 -28.08 -7.89 18.22
C ILE A 196 -27.76 -9.04 19.17
N ASN A 197 -28.21 -10.25 18.84
CA ASN A 197 -28.04 -11.44 19.68
C ASN A 197 -26.79 -12.23 19.28
N SER A 198 -26.45 -12.23 17.97
CA SER A 198 -25.24 -12.83 17.43
C SER A 198 -24.81 -12.09 16.17
N LEU A 199 -23.50 -12.05 15.90
CA LEU A 199 -22.94 -11.45 14.70
C LEU A 199 -21.61 -12.11 14.36
N SER A 200 -21.37 -12.39 13.08
CA SER A 200 -20.11 -12.92 12.59
C SER A 200 -19.82 -12.50 11.14
N ILE A 201 -18.54 -12.32 10.82
CA ILE A 201 -18.05 -12.13 9.45
C ILE A 201 -17.38 -13.42 8.98
N LYS A 202 -17.79 -13.96 7.83
CA LYS A 202 -17.08 -15.02 7.14
C LYS A 202 -16.11 -14.41 6.13
N THR A 203 -14.84 -14.81 6.17
CA THR A 203 -13.77 -14.35 5.26
C THR A 203 -12.61 -15.36 5.26
N LYS A 204 -11.41 -14.95 4.80
CA LYS A 204 -10.21 -15.79 4.78
C LYS A 204 -9.53 -15.95 6.14
N LYS A 205 -9.07 -17.18 6.39
CA LYS A 205 -8.44 -17.59 7.64
C LYS A 205 -6.98 -17.18 7.73
N SER A 206 -6.17 -17.45 6.71
CA SER A 206 -4.71 -17.31 6.77
C SER A 206 -4.10 -16.59 5.57
N GLY A 207 -2.97 -15.92 5.80
CA GLY A 207 -2.12 -15.31 4.78
C GLY A 207 -0.68 -15.14 5.25
N THR A 208 0.20 -14.70 4.35
CA THR A 208 1.62 -14.42 4.65
C THR A 208 1.92 -12.94 4.41
N VAL A 209 2.44 -12.26 5.42
CA VAL A 209 2.95 -10.87 5.32
C VAL A 209 4.48 -10.88 5.39
N ALA A 210 5.14 -10.27 4.41
CA ALA A 210 6.59 -10.25 4.32
C ALA A 210 7.13 -8.84 4.12
N PHE A 211 8.36 -8.61 4.57
CA PHE A 211 9.12 -7.45 4.14
C PHE A 211 9.57 -7.62 2.68
N SER A 212 9.51 -6.56 1.88
CA SER A 212 9.84 -6.60 0.44
C SER A 212 10.99 -5.68 0.04
N SER A 213 11.31 -4.69 0.88
CA SER A 213 12.34 -3.71 0.58
C SER A 213 12.87 -3.08 1.86
N ILE A 214 14.16 -2.75 1.88
CA ILE A 214 14.78 -1.90 2.91
C ILE A 214 15.03 -0.46 2.43
N THR A 215 14.79 -0.17 1.16
CA THR A 215 15.05 1.15 0.56
C THR A 215 13.78 1.90 0.20
N SER A 216 12.66 1.19 0.03
CA SER A 216 11.39 1.83 -0.30
C SER A 216 10.84 2.62 0.91
N PRO A 217 10.48 3.89 0.74
CA PRO A 217 9.86 4.66 1.81
C PRO A 217 8.45 4.17 2.16
N THR A 218 7.71 3.70 1.16
CA THR A 218 6.28 3.41 1.22
C THR A 218 5.95 1.92 1.15
N ASP A 219 6.74 1.15 0.38
CA ASP A 219 6.40 -0.20 -0.10
C ASP A 219 7.39 -1.27 0.38
N TRP A 220 7.44 -1.44 1.69
CA TRP A 220 8.33 -2.38 2.35
C TRP A 220 7.60 -3.56 2.98
N MET A 221 6.26 -3.60 2.95
CA MET A 221 5.42 -4.69 3.48
C MET A 221 4.48 -5.20 2.39
N GLN A 222 4.38 -6.51 2.22
CA GLN A 222 3.57 -7.17 1.19
C GLN A 222 2.80 -8.36 1.75
N TRP A 223 1.54 -8.49 1.35
CA TRP A 223 0.75 -9.69 1.62
C TRP A 223 0.76 -10.64 0.42
N SER A 224 0.73 -11.93 0.71
CA SER A 224 0.67 -13.03 -0.25
C SER A 224 -0.08 -14.21 0.35
N ASN A 225 -0.37 -15.22 -0.47
CA ASN A 225 -1.01 -16.47 -0.04
C ASN A 225 -2.37 -16.28 0.68
N ILE A 226 -3.10 -15.20 0.37
CA ILE A 226 -4.48 -14.96 0.81
C ILE A 226 -5.47 -15.55 -0.22
N ALA A 227 -5.35 -16.84 -0.56
CA ALA A 227 -6.29 -17.68 -1.36
C ALA A 227 -5.53 -18.92 -1.92
N SER A 228 -6.12 -20.06 -2.31
CA SER A 228 -7.49 -20.59 -2.44
C SER A 228 -7.46 -22.12 -2.16
N GLY A 229 -8.57 -22.70 -1.67
CA GLY A 229 -8.68 -24.15 -1.39
C GLY A 229 -9.70 -24.46 -0.28
N THR A 230 -10.32 -25.64 -0.30
CA THR A 230 -11.28 -26.07 0.73
C THR A 230 -10.62 -26.00 2.11
N GLY A 231 -11.16 -25.19 3.02
CA GLY A 231 -10.70 -25.10 4.41
C GLY A 231 -9.93 -23.84 4.82
N ASN A 232 -9.74 -22.85 3.91
CA ASN A 232 -9.11 -21.55 4.27
C ASN A 232 -10.13 -20.41 4.52
N ASP A 233 -11.38 -20.75 4.81
CA ASP A 233 -12.39 -19.80 5.28
C ASP A 233 -12.49 -19.84 6.80
N ILE A 234 -12.81 -18.70 7.41
CA ILE A 234 -13.08 -18.56 8.84
C ILE A 234 -14.38 -17.76 9.03
N SER A 235 -15.11 -18.07 10.11
CA SER A 235 -16.16 -17.20 10.62
C SER A 235 -15.68 -16.57 11.93
N CYS A 236 -15.58 -15.25 11.95
CA CYS A 236 -15.12 -14.46 13.08
C CYS A 236 -16.34 -13.90 13.82
N THR A 237 -16.56 -14.30 15.08
CA THR A 237 -17.72 -13.86 15.87
C THR A 237 -17.42 -12.56 16.62
N ALA A 238 -18.38 -11.65 16.62
CA ALA A 238 -18.31 -10.42 17.42
C ALA A 238 -18.40 -10.72 18.92
N THR A 239 -17.76 -9.87 19.70
CA THR A 239 -17.92 -9.80 21.15
C THR A 239 -19.03 -8.80 21.43
N LEU A 240 -20.15 -9.28 21.96
CA LEU A 240 -21.35 -8.48 22.16
C LEU A 240 -21.58 -8.24 23.67
N PRO A 241 -21.01 -7.18 24.27
CA PRO A 241 -21.40 -6.78 25.61
C PRO A 241 -22.89 -6.46 25.66
N SER A 242 -23.59 -6.93 26.69
CA SER A 242 -25.04 -6.75 26.84
C SER A 242 -25.50 -5.29 26.88
N SER A 243 -24.61 -4.33 27.16
CA SER A 243 -24.90 -2.89 27.18
C SER A 243 -24.67 -2.17 25.85
N SER A 244 -23.96 -2.77 24.89
CA SER A 244 -23.62 -2.16 23.59
C SER A 244 -24.27 -2.85 22.39
N SER A 245 -24.92 -4.00 22.59
CA SER A 245 -25.61 -4.74 21.53
C SER A 245 -27.02 -4.24 21.24
N THR A 246 -27.54 -3.29 22.02
CA THR A 246 -28.86 -2.67 21.80
C THR A 246 -28.72 -1.28 21.21
N VAL A 247 -29.43 -1.03 20.10
CA VAL A 247 -29.51 0.26 19.43
C VAL A 247 -30.93 0.79 19.48
N THR A 248 -31.13 1.98 20.02
CA THR A 248 -32.43 2.65 20.09
C THR A 248 -32.91 3.06 18.69
N ALA A 249 -34.23 3.00 18.45
CA ALA A 249 -34.81 3.42 17.18
C ALA A 249 -34.41 4.86 16.81
N GLY A 250 -34.08 5.07 15.54
CA GLY A 250 -33.61 6.37 15.02
C GLY A 250 -32.18 6.73 15.41
N SER A 251 -31.43 5.80 16.01
CA SER A 251 -30.00 5.98 16.35
C SER A 251 -29.14 4.98 15.57
N THR A 252 -27.86 5.33 15.45
CA THR A 252 -26.81 4.45 14.94
C THR A 252 -25.84 4.12 16.07
N GLY A 253 -25.54 2.84 16.26
CA GLY A 253 -24.60 2.36 17.27
C GLY A 253 -23.51 1.48 16.66
N LYS A 254 -22.26 1.65 17.10
CA LYS A 254 -21.16 0.74 16.77
C LYS A 254 -21.32 -0.57 17.54
N ILE A 255 -21.30 -1.70 16.86
CA ILE A 255 -21.51 -3.03 17.44
C ILE A 255 -20.23 -3.84 17.54
N ALA A 256 -19.35 -3.77 16.54
CA ALA A 256 -18.13 -4.59 16.51
C ALA A 256 -17.00 -3.90 15.74
N THR A 257 -15.77 -4.30 16.01
CA THR A 257 -14.57 -3.93 15.24
C THR A 257 -13.70 -5.17 15.04
N PHE A 258 -13.45 -5.54 13.78
CA PHE A 258 -12.60 -6.69 13.44
C PHE A 258 -11.29 -6.24 12.78
N PHE A 259 -10.23 -7.02 12.99
CA PHE A 259 -8.95 -6.91 12.27
C PHE A 259 -8.78 -8.15 11.39
N LEU A 260 -9.00 -7.99 10.09
CA LEU A 260 -9.11 -9.08 9.11
C LEU A 260 -8.02 -8.98 8.04
N LEU A 261 -7.83 -10.07 7.29
CA LEU A 261 -6.84 -10.12 6.20
C LEU A 261 -7.19 -9.12 5.09
N PRO A 262 -6.18 -8.43 4.52
CA PRO A 262 -6.36 -7.53 3.40
C PRO A 262 -6.46 -8.31 2.08
N ILE A 263 -7.64 -8.87 1.80
CA ILE A 263 -7.89 -9.77 0.67
C ILE A 263 -7.53 -9.16 -0.70
N ALA A 264 -7.70 -7.85 -0.87
CA ALA A 264 -7.41 -7.16 -2.13
C ALA A 264 -5.91 -7.06 -2.43
N ALA A 265 -5.04 -7.17 -1.41
CA ALA A 265 -3.60 -7.00 -1.58
C ALA A 265 -2.97 -8.05 -2.51
N THR A 266 -3.63 -9.20 -2.68
CA THR A 266 -3.13 -10.31 -3.51
C THR A 266 -3.69 -10.34 -4.94
N GLY A 267 -4.48 -9.34 -5.33
CA GLY A 267 -5.12 -9.30 -6.65
C GLY A 267 -6.22 -10.36 -6.84
N ASN A 268 -6.66 -11.03 -5.77
CA ASN A 268 -7.78 -11.96 -5.84
C ASN A 268 -9.10 -11.26 -5.51
N THR A 269 -9.74 -10.73 -6.54
CA THR A 269 -11.03 -10.02 -6.44
C THR A 269 -12.24 -10.93 -6.43
N SER A 270 -12.06 -12.25 -6.56
CA SER A 270 -13.16 -13.23 -6.48
C SER A 270 -13.52 -13.61 -5.05
N GLU A 271 -12.70 -13.19 -4.07
CA GLU A 271 -12.98 -13.46 -2.67
C GLU A 271 -14.09 -12.56 -2.14
N ASN A 272 -15.00 -13.17 -1.40
CA ASN A 272 -16.15 -12.50 -0.82
C ASN A 272 -16.12 -12.65 0.70
N ALA A 273 -16.54 -11.60 1.40
CA ALA A 273 -16.86 -11.66 2.80
C ALA A 273 -18.39 -11.57 2.99
N THR A 274 -18.92 -12.33 3.94
CA THR A 274 -20.36 -12.32 4.25
C THR A 274 -20.59 -12.06 5.74
N LEU A 275 -21.71 -11.40 6.04
CA LEU A 275 -22.18 -11.11 7.38
C LEU A 275 -23.34 -12.05 7.72
N THR A 276 -23.26 -12.72 8.87
CA THR A 276 -24.35 -13.51 9.45
C THR A 276 -24.64 -12.99 10.84
N PHE A 277 -25.90 -12.69 11.14
CA PHE A 277 -26.30 -12.11 12.42
C PHE A 277 -27.75 -12.43 12.77
N SER A 278 -28.08 -12.38 14.06
CA SER A 278 -29.46 -12.46 14.56
C SER A 278 -29.78 -11.27 15.44
N TYR A 279 -31.04 -10.83 15.40
CA TYR A 279 -31.48 -9.64 16.13
C TYR A 279 -32.93 -9.75 16.60
N THR A 280 -33.23 -9.07 17.71
CA THR A 280 -34.55 -8.92 18.29
C THR A 280 -35.06 -7.51 18.07
N MET A 281 -36.30 -7.34 17.58
CA MET A 281 -36.96 -6.04 17.46
C MET A 281 -37.62 -5.67 18.80
N ASN A 282 -37.03 -4.71 19.52
CA ASN A 282 -37.46 -4.34 20.87
C ASN A 282 -38.85 -3.69 20.85
N GLY A 283 -39.71 -4.07 21.79
CA GLY A 283 -41.11 -3.62 21.83
C GLY A 283 -42.05 -4.40 20.89
N ILE A 284 -41.52 -5.23 19.99
CA ILE A 284 -42.28 -6.24 19.25
C ILE A 284 -42.00 -7.64 19.83
N GLY A 285 -40.73 -7.95 20.11
CA GLY A 285 -40.28 -9.24 20.64
C GLY A 285 -39.83 -10.24 19.57
N ASP A 286 -40.12 -9.98 18.29
CA ASP A 286 -39.73 -10.85 17.19
C ASP A 286 -38.20 -10.92 17.01
N THR A 287 -37.68 -12.14 16.85
CA THR A 287 -36.27 -12.41 16.52
C THR A 287 -36.14 -12.88 15.07
N LYS A 288 -35.16 -12.34 14.35
CA LYS A 288 -34.82 -12.73 12.98
C LYS A 288 -33.34 -13.09 12.88
N THR A 289 -33.02 -13.97 11.92
CA THR A 289 -31.65 -14.33 11.56
C THR A 289 -31.44 -14.06 10.08
N ILE A 290 -30.32 -13.41 9.76
CA ILE A 290 -29.85 -13.15 8.41
C ILE A 290 -28.55 -13.93 8.24
N THR A 291 -28.46 -14.71 7.17
CA THR A 291 -27.30 -15.55 6.84
C THR A 291 -26.68 -15.09 5.54
N ASP A 292 -25.35 -15.07 5.51
CA ASP A 292 -24.55 -14.81 4.31
C ASP A 292 -24.91 -13.53 3.55
N LEU A 293 -25.23 -12.45 4.27
CA LEU A 293 -25.41 -11.13 3.67
C LEU A 293 -24.06 -10.64 3.12
N ALA A 294 -23.95 -10.47 1.81
CA ALA A 294 -22.71 -10.07 1.17
C ALA A 294 -22.24 -8.69 1.66
N LEU A 295 -20.95 -8.57 1.96
CA LEU A 295 -20.28 -7.29 2.15
C LEU A 295 -19.76 -6.78 0.80
N THR A 296 -19.80 -5.47 0.58
CA THR A 296 -19.31 -4.81 -0.64
C THR A 296 -17.89 -4.23 -0.43
N SER A 297 -17.30 -3.65 -1.48
CA SER A 297 -15.97 -3.00 -1.45
C SER A 297 -14.81 -3.94 -1.08
N MET A 298 -14.86 -5.20 -1.53
CA MET A 298 -13.77 -6.17 -1.33
C MET A 298 -12.43 -5.69 -1.90
N ALA A 299 -12.46 -4.85 -2.94
CA ALA A 299 -11.27 -4.26 -3.55
C ALA A 299 -10.58 -3.21 -2.66
N ASP A 300 -11.26 -2.68 -1.64
CA ASP A 300 -10.68 -1.76 -0.65
C ASP A 300 -10.20 -2.48 0.62
N TRP A 301 -10.32 -3.81 0.71
CA TRP A 301 -9.74 -4.56 1.82
C TRP A 301 -8.22 -4.68 1.65
N LEU A 302 -7.56 -3.54 1.85
CA LEU A 302 -6.12 -3.34 1.75
C LEU A 302 -5.51 -3.18 3.14
N PRO A 303 -4.19 -3.39 3.29
CA PRO A 303 -3.50 -3.12 4.54
C PRO A 303 -3.71 -1.66 4.94
N ALA A 304 -3.74 -1.37 6.24
CA ALA A 304 -3.89 0.01 6.73
C ALA A 304 -5.15 0.71 6.19
N THR A 305 -6.21 -0.04 5.90
CA THR A 305 -7.52 0.52 5.52
C THR A 305 -8.56 0.21 6.59
N SER A 306 -9.41 1.20 6.88
CA SER A 306 -10.56 1.09 7.77
C SER A 306 -11.85 1.28 6.98
N ILE A 307 -12.70 0.26 6.96
CA ILE A 307 -13.99 0.28 6.29
C ILE A 307 -15.10 0.23 7.34
N THR A 308 -16.01 1.20 7.28
CA THR A 308 -17.20 1.22 8.11
C THR A 308 -18.38 0.70 7.31
N TYR A 309 -19.03 -0.36 7.78
CA TYR A 309 -20.31 -0.81 7.23
C TYR A 309 -21.46 -0.39 8.15
N ASN A 310 -22.51 0.14 7.56
CA ASN A 310 -23.76 0.46 8.24
C ASN A 310 -24.80 -0.61 7.92
N LEU A 311 -25.17 -1.39 8.93
CA LEU A 311 -26.24 -2.37 8.87
C LEU A 311 -27.56 -1.70 9.25
N LYS A 312 -28.44 -1.53 8.27
CA LYS A 312 -29.77 -0.96 8.48
C LYS A 312 -30.80 -2.07 8.66
N VAL A 313 -31.53 -2.02 9.76
CA VAL A 313 -32.59 -2.99 10.08
C VAL A 313 -33.94 -2.31 10.09
N THR A 314 -34.89 -2.87 9.35
CA THR A 314 -36.29 -2.45 9.31
C THR A 314 -37.22 -3.61 9.65
N ARG A 315 -38.54 -3.37 9.73
CA ARG A 315 -39.52 -4.44 10.00
C ARG A 315 -39.49 -5.54 8.94
N THR A 316 -39.24 -5.19 7.67
CA THR A 316 -39.36 -6.10 6.52
C THR A 316 -38.02 -6.54 5.95
N ALA A 317 -36.94 -5.79 6.15
CA ALA A 317 -35.65 -6.06 5.55
C ALA A 317 -34.47 -5.68 6.46
N ALA A 318 -33.32 -6.29 6.22
CA ALA A 318 -32.03 -5.85 6.72
C ALA A 318 -31.04 -5.73 5.54
N THR A 319 -30.31 -4.63 5.48
CA THR A 319 -29.38 -4.30 4.39
C THR A 319 -28.07 -3.77 4.95
N VAL A 320 -26.97 -3.99 4.25
CA VAL A 320 -25.65 -3.47 4.62
C VAL A 320 -25.12 -2.59 3.50
N GLU A 321 -24.54 -1.46 3.86
CA GLU A 321 -23.88 -0.55 2.93
C GLU A 321 -22.56 -0.04 3.52
N VAL A 322 -21.67 0.45 2.66
CA VAL A 322 -20.43 1.11 3.11
C VAL A 322 -20.78 2.52 3.56
N GLY A 323 -20.51 2.81 4.83
CA GLY A 323 -20.62 4.14 5.40
C GLY A 323 -19.42 5.01 5.08
N SER A 324 -18.21 4.47 5.21
CA SER A 324 -16.97 5.18 4.87
C SER A 324 -15.81 4.23 4.60
N ILE A 325 -14.85 4.71 3.80
CA ILE A 325 -13.55 4.07 3.58
C ILE A 325 -12.48 5.10 3.90
N SER A 326 -11.55 4.72 4.77
CA SER A 326 -10.54 5.62 5.31
C SER A 326 -9.21 4.91 5.49
N VAL A 327 -8.13 5.68 5.53
CA VAL A 327 -6.80 5.15 5.87
C VAL A 327 -6.68 4.99 7.37
N TRP A 328 -6.19 3.82 7.77
CA TRP A 328 -5.89 3.41 9.13
C TRP A 328 -4.37 3.53 9.36
N ASN A 329 -3.94 4.53 10.13
CA ASN A 329 -2.58 5.07 10.11
C ASN A 329 -1.48 4.32 10.88
N GLY A 330 -0.25 4.36 10.33
CA GLY A 330 1.02 4.15 11.03
C GLY A 330 1.77 5.45 11.40
N THR A 331 3.04 5.39 11.80
CA THR A 331 3.88 6.55 12.23
C THR A 331 4.94 7.01 11.24
N THR A 332 5.12 8.35 11.20
CA THR A 332 6.09 9.22 10.50
C THR A 332 7.21 8.58 9.67
N VAL A 333 7.07 8.58 8.34
CA VAL A 333 7.49 9.58 7.34
C VAL A 333 7.27 8.87 6.00
N ASP A 334 6.07 9.07 5.45
CA ASP A 334 5.68 9.06 4.03
C ASP A 334 4.26 8.48 3.79
N ILE A 335 3.56 7.98 4.83
CA ILE A 335 2.12 7.60 4.76
C ILE A 335 1.44 7.83 6.14
N ASP A 336 1.33 9.08 6.58
CA ASP A 336 1.02 9.43 7.98
C ASP A 336 -0.15 10.42 8.15
N LYS A 337 -1.27 10.17 7.47
CA LYS A 337 -2.50 10.93 7.73
C LYS A 337 -3.75 10.07 7.61
N SER A 338 -4.50 10.00 8.70
CA SER A 338 -5.79 9.32 8.73
C SER A 338 -6.77 10.25 8.06
N GLY A 339 -7.55 9.72 7.13
CA GLY A 339 -8.53 10.51 6.42
C GLY A 339 -9.44 9.64 5.59
N GLU A 340 -10.57 10.21 5.23
CA GLU A 340 -11.47 9.61 4.26
C GLU A 340 -10.85 9.69 2.87
N ILE A 341 -11.00 8.61 2.11
CA ILE A 341 -10.58 8.53 0.71
C ILE A 341 -11.54 9.40 -0.11
N ALA A 342 -10.97 10.29 -0.93
CA ALA A 342 -11.70 11.17 -1.82
C ALA A 342 -12.47 10.38 -2.90
N GLU A 343 -13.62 10.91 -3.32
CA GLU A 343 -14.35 10.38 -4.47
C GLU A 343 -13.50 10.43 -5.75
N GLY A 344 -13.65 9.44 -6.62
CA GLY A 344 -12.81 9.28 -7.82
C GLY A 344 -11.49 8.53 -7.55
N TYR A 345 -11.17 8.27 -6.28
CA TYR A 345 -9.96 7.57 -5.87
C TYR A 345 -10.25 6.29 -5.07
N LYS A 346 -11.50 5.83 -4.96
CA LYS A 346 -11.83 4.54 -4.33
C LYS A 346 -11.40 3.38 -5.25
N ALA A 347 -11.35 2.14 -4.75
CA ALA A 347 -10.94 1.01 -5.58
C ALA A 347 -11.85 0.82 -6.80
N GLU A 348 -13.15 1.07 -6.65
CA GLU A 348 -14.17 0.97 -7.70
C GLU A 348 -14.18 2.14 -8.71
N ASP A 349 -13.42 3.19 -8.44
CA ASP A 349 -13.26 4.32 -9.36
C ASP A 349 -12.09 4.06 -10.33
N ILE A 350 -12.32 4.30 -11.63
CA ILE A 350 -11.23 4.34 -12.61
C ILE A 350 -10.33 5.53 -12.31
N LYS A 351 -9.04 5.26 -12.14
CA LYS A 351 -8.00 6.27 -11.87
C LYS A 351 -6.65 5.87 -12.44
N THR A 352 -5.76 6.85 -12.47
CA THR A 352 -4.37 6.64 -12.88
C THR A 352 -3.72 5.54 -12.05
N GLY A 353 -3.02 4.62 -12.72
CA GLY A 353 -2.38 3.46 -12.12
C GLY A 353 -3.20 2.18 -12.23
N ASP A 354 -4.49 2.22 -12.57
CA ASP A 354 -5.31 1.00 -12.68
C ASP A 354 -4.85 0.09 -13.82
N TYR A 355 -5.01 -1.22 -13.63
CA TYR A 355 -4.68 -2.24 -14.61
C TYR A 355 -5.81 -2.42 -15.60
N TYR A 356 -5.50 -2.48 -16.90
CA TYR A 356 -6.48 -2.76 -17.95
C TYR A 356 -6.16 -4.07 -18.67
N TYR A 357 -7.19 -4.87 -18.93
CA TYR A 357 -7.08 -6.23 -19.44
C TYR A 357 -7.54 -6.38 -20.90
N ASP A 358 -7.07 -7.43 -21.56
CA ASP A 358 -7.47 -7.77 -22.94
C ASP A 358 -8.94 -8.21 -23.10
N ASP A 359 -9.64 -8.48 -22.00
CA ASP A 359 -11.09 -8.75 -21.97
C ASP A 359 -11.95 -7.49 -21.82
N GLY A 360 -11.34 -6.30 -21.74
CA GLY A 360 -12.05 -5.02 -21.58
C GLY A 360 -12.44 -4.67 -20.15
N THR A 361 -12.06 -5.50 -19.18
CA THR A 361 -12.19 -5.17 -17.77
C THR A 361 -10.95 -4.44 -17.27
N TRP A 362 -11.03 -3.95 -16.04
CA TRP A 362 -9.94 -3.29 -15.33
C TRP A 362 -9.95 -3.69 -13.85
N SER A 363 -8.88 -3.39 -13.13
CA SER A 363 -8.85 -3.51 -11.68
C SER A 363 -7.98 -2.43 -11.05
N ASP A 364 -8.24 -2.16 -9.77
CA ASP A 364 -7.53 -1.17 -8.98
C ASP A 364 -6.00 -1.32 -9.02
N GLY A 365 -5.32 -0.19 -9.23
CA GLY A 365 -3.86 -0.04 -9.17
C GLY A 365 -3.32 0.36 -7.80
N GLY A 366 -4.20 0.57 -6.82
CA GLY A 366 -3.84 0.90 -5.44
C GLY A 366 -3.64 2.39 -5.17
N TYR A 367 -3.79 3.27 -6.17
CA TYR A 367 -3.66 4.71 -5.97
C TYR A 367 -4.86 5.27 -5.19
N ARG A 368 -4.61 6.08 -4.16
CA ARG A 368 -5.61 6.74 -3.32
C ARG A 368 -5.23 8.20 -3.09
N MET A 369 -6.25 9.05 -2.96
CA MET A 369 -6.11 10.43 -2.49
C MET A 369 -7.07 10.64 -1.31
N LEU A 370 -6.61 11.33 -0.27
CA LEU A 370 -7.45 11.74 0.84
C LEU A 370 -8.19 13.04 0.54
N THR A 371 -9.25 13.31 1.28
CA THR A 371 -10.02 14.56 1.18
C THR A 371 -9.19 15.83 1.45
N ASP A 372 -8.04 15.73 2.13
CA ASP A 372 -7.10 16.83 2.36
C ASP A 372 -6.03 17.00 1.26
N GLY A 373 -6.10 16.19 0.19
CA GLY A 373 -5.15 16.18 -0.93
C GLY A 373 -3.93 15.29 -0.74
N THR A 374 -3.83 14.54 0.36
CA THR A 374 -2.71 13.62 0.57
C THR A 374 -2.81 12.40 -0.35
N GLU A 375 -1.73 12.09 -1.07
CA GLU A 375 -1.66 10.99 -2.03
C GLU A 375 -0.98 9.76 -1.42
N MET A 376 -1.45 8.57 -1.77
CA MET A 376 -0.85 7.29 -1.38
C MET A 376 -1.01 6.26 -2.47
N GLN A 377 -0.11 5.28 -2.50
CA GLN A 377 -0.24 4.16 -3.41
C GLN A 377 0.03 2.85 -2.70
N TYR A 378 -0.98 2.00 -2.64
CA TYR A 378 -0.86 0.63 -2.17
C TYR A 378 -0.19 -0.22 -3.24
N ASN A 379 0.59 -1.21 -2.80
CA ASN A 379 1.06 -2.25 -3.70
C ASN A 379 -0.07 -3.28 -3.91
N VAL A 380 -0.85 -3.05 -4.97
CA VAL A 380 -1.92 -3.94 -5.40
C VAL A 380 -1.46 -4.73 -6.62
N GLN A 381 -1.67 -6.04 -6.60
CA GLN A 381 -1.37 -6.92 -7.72
C GLN A 381 -2.51 -6.88 -8.76
N PRO A 382 -2.20 -7.04 -10.06
CA PRO A 382 -3.24 -7.22 -11.07
C PRO A 382 -4.09 -8.47 -10.75
N THR A 383 -5.32 -8.46 -11.25
CA THR A 383 -6.28 -9.54 -11.02
C THR A 383 -5.72 -10.87 -11.51
N ALA A 384 -5.66 -11.85 -10.61
CA ALA A 384 -5.12 -13.16 -10.91
C ALA A 384 -5.82 -13.82 -12.12
N GLY A 385 -5.02 -14.39 -13.02
CA GLY A 385 -5.53 -15.07 -14.22
C GLY A 385 -5.94 -14.15 -15.38
N LYS A 386 -5.92 -12.81 -15.22
CA LYS A 386 -6.17 -11.87 -16.31
C LYS A 386 -4.86 -11.43 -16.99
N ASN A 387 -4.94 -11.13 -18.29
CA ASN A 387 -3.81 -10.65 -19.07
C ASN A 387 -3.83 -9.12 -19.15
N CYS A 388 -3.01 -8.47 -18.32
CA CYS A 388 -2.88 -7.01 -18.32
C CYS A 388 -2.20 -6.55 -19.62
N ILE A 389 -2.82 -5.60 -20.34
CA ILE A 389 -2.32 -5.05 -21.60
C ILE A 389 -1.86 -3.60 -21.50
N GLY A 390 -2.21 -2.91 -20.41
CA GLY A 390 -1.81 -1.53 -20.19
C GLY A 390 -2.19 -1.02 -18.81
N ILE A 391 -1.71 0.20 -18.52
CA ILE A 391 -2.03 0.93 -17.30
C ILE A 391 -2.87 2.15 -17.67
N VAL A 392 -3.94 2.41 -16.92
CA VAL A 392 -4.71 3.66 -17.02
C VAL A 392 -3.78 4.80 -16.63
N TYR A 393 -3.56 5.75 -17.53
CA TYR A 393 -2.71 6.92 -17.24
C TYR A 393 -3.53 8.19 -17.01
N ALA A 394 -4.82 8.16 -17.33
CA ALA A 394 -5.78 9.23 -17.07
C ALA A 394 -7.19 8.63 -17.00
N ASN A 395 -7.98 9.05 -16.02
CA ASN A 395 -9.41 8.71 -15.99
C ASN A 395 -10.23 9.65 -16.90
N GLY A 396 -11.48 9.27 -17.11
CA GLY A 396 -12.46 10.04 -17.88
C GLY A 396 -13.14 11.15 -17.10
N LYS A 397 -13.05 11.13 -15.76
CA LYS A 397 -13.73 12.06 -14.85
C LYS A 397 -12.80 12.55 -13.75
N THR A 398 -12.27 13.75 -13.95
CA THR A 398 -12.13 14.74 -12.88
C THR A 398 -12.73 16.05 -13.41
N GLY A 399 -13.90 16.42 -12.87
CA GLY A 399 -14.71 17.58 -13.24
C GLY A 399 -15.65 17.39 -14.45
N GLU A 400 -16.57 18.34 -14.68
CA GLU A 400 -17.41 18.46 -15.90
C GLU A 400 -16.58 18.77 -17.19
N GLU A 401 -15.25 18.60 -17.18
CA GLU A 401 -14.28 19.69 -17.45
C GLU A 401 -13.07 19.36 -18.34
N ARG A 402 -12.94 18.17 -18.97
CA ARG A 402 -11.72 17.84 -19.76
C ARG A 402 -11.72 18.45 -21.18
N GLU A 403 -11.54 19.77 -21.26
CA GLU A 403 -11.45 20.55 -22.51
C GLU A 403 -10.29 20.12 -23.43
N ASP A 404 -9.33 19.34 -22.91
CA ASP A 404 -8.16 18.85 -23.65
C ASP A 404 -8.49 17.68 -24.60
N ASN A 405 -9.58 16.93 -24.38
CA ASN A 405 -9.99 15.83 -25.23
C ASN A 405 -10.73 16.29 -26.49
N ILE A 406 -9.96 16.50 -27.55
CA ILE A 406 -10.49 16.92 -28.87
C ILE A 406 -10.40 15.81 -29.93
N SER A 407 -10.13 14.57 -29.53
CA SER A 407 -10.09 13.45 -30.47
C SER A 407 -11.48 13.13 -31.03
N ASN A 408 -11.54 12.99 -32.35
CA ASN A 408 -12.66 12.42 -33.07
C ASN A 408 -12.49 10.90 -33.20
N TYR A 409 -13.34 10.15 -32.50
CA TYR A 409 -13.38 8.68 -32.49
C TYR A 409 -14.34 8.07 -33.53
N SER A 410 -14.68 8.83 -34.58
CA SER A 410 -15.50 8.33 -35.69
C SER A 410 -14.95 7.00 -36.23
N GLY A 411 -15.83 6.00 -36.37
CA GLY A 411 -15.46 4.66 -36.82
C GLY A 411 -15.08 3.67 -35.71
N THR A 412 -15.28 4.04 -34.45
CA THR A 412 -15.14 3.16 -33.29
C THR A 412 -16.45 3.09 -32.50
N ASP A 413 -16.55 2.15 -31.56
CA ASP A 413 -17.70 2.03 -30.66
C ASP A 413 -17.81 3.22 -29.68
N LEU A 414 -16.78 4.07 -29.60
CA LEU A 414 -16.81 5.34 -28.85
C LEU A 414 -17.50 6.48 -29.59
N ASN A 415 -17.83 6.29 -30.87
CA ASN A 415 -18.50 7.33 -31.65
C ASN A 415 -19.93 7.57 -31.13
N GLY A 416 -20.18 8.75 -30.56
CA GLY A 416 -21.46 9.06 -29.92
C GLY A 416 -21.61 8.50 -28.50
N ALA A 417 -20.53 7.97 -27.92
CA ALA A 417 -20.50 7.64 -26.50
C ALA A 417 -20.77 8.90 -25.66
N THR A 418 -21.63 8.77 -24.66
CA THR A 418 -21.97 9.88 -23.75
C THR A 418 -20.85 10.20 -22.76
N GLU A 419 -19.85 9.32 -22.65
CA GLU A 419 -18.74 9.43 -21.73
C GLU A 419 -17.53 8.64 -22.23
N ILE A 420 -16.33 9.20 -22.03
CA ILE A 420 -15.06 8.47 -22.10
C ILE A 420 -14.70 8.06 -20.67
N LYS A 421 -14.34 6.78 -20.45
CA LYS A 421 -14.01 6.26 -19.12
C LYS A 421 -12.56 6.49 -18.73
N GLY A 422 -11.66 6.51 -19.72
CA GLY A 422 -10.25 6.80 -19.47
C GLY A 422 -9.34 6.50 -20.65
N TYR A 423 -8.05 6.57 -20.36
CA TYR A 423 -6.98 6.39 -21.33
C TYR A 423 -5.94 5.42 -20.79
N VAL A 424 -5.54 4.46 -21.63
CA VAL A 424 -4.60 3.40 -21.28
C VAL A 424 -3.34 3.55 -22.11
N VAL A 425 -2.19 3.37 -21.47
CA VAL A 425 -0.89 3.29 -22.13
C VAL A 425 -0.45 1.83 -22.17
N ALA A 426 0.03 1.38 -23.32
CA ALA A 426 0.50 0.01 -23.50
C ALA A 426 1.69 -0.32 -22.61
N LEU A 427 1.84 -1.60 -22.28
CA LEU A 427 2.99 -2.05 -21.52
C LEU A 427 4.30 -2.03 -22.33
N ASP A 428 4.25 -2.09 -23.65
CA ASP A 428 5.46 -2.16 -24.48
C ASP A 428 5.53 -0.99 -25.46
N ARG A 429 6.75 -0.52 -25.73
CA ARG A 429 7.01 0.46 -26.80
C ARG A 429 6.98 -0.27 -28.14
N ILE A 430 6.54 0.45 -29.16
CA ILE A 430 6.74 0.04 -30.56
C ILE A 430 7.82 0.92 -31.19
N SER A 431 8.45 0.45 -32.26
CA SER A 431 9.45 1.21 -33.01
C SER A 431 9.08 1.31 -34.48
N GLY A 432 9.30 2.47 -35.08
CA GLY A 432 9.00 2.71 -36.48
C GLY A 432 9.41 4.11 -36.92
N VAL A 433 9.09 4.44 -38.17
CA VAL A 433 9.32 5.78 -38.73
C VAL A 433 8.01 6.46 -39.10
N ARG A 434 8.05 7.78 -39.36
CA ARG A 434 6.87 8.56 -39.78
C ARG A 434 7.24 9.46 -40.95
N ARG A 435 7.03 8.97 -42.17
CA ARG A 435 7.45 9.68 -43.40
C ARG A 435 6.45 10.73 -43.88
N SER A 436 5.17 10.56 -43.56
CA SER A 436 4.09 11.45 -44.00
C SER A 436 2.95 11.46 -42.99
N GLY A 437 2.13 12.51 -43.06
CA GLY A 437 0.93 12.68 -42.26
C GLY A 437 0.73 14.13 -41.82
N SER A 438 -0.49 14.44 -41.40
CA SER A 438 -0.87 15.74 -40.83
C SER A 438 -1.50 15.52 -39.47
N ALA A 439 -1.18 16.37 -38.50
CA ALA A 439 -1.70 16.27 -37.15
C ALA A 439 -1.78 17.65 -36.50
N SER A 440 -2.45 17.73 -35.37
CA SER A 440 -2.50 18.94 -34.55
C SER A 440 -1.11 19.33 -34.02
N ASN A 441 -0.89 20.64 -33.88
CA ASN A 441 0.25 21.24 -33.22
C ASN A 441 0.01 21.54 -31.74
N SER A 442 -1.14 21.16 -31.19
CA SER A 442 -1.43 21.36 -29.78
C SER A 442 -0.48 20.53 -28.92
N VAL A 443 0.04 21.19 -27.89
CA VAL A 443 0.96 20.60 -26.91
C VAL A 443 0.23 20.02 -25.70
N THR A 444 -1.03 20.41 -25.48
CA THR A 444 -1.85 19.97 -24.34
C THR A 444 -2.95 18.99 -24.75
N ALA A 445 -3.40 19.03 -26.00
CA ALA A 445 -4.58 18.28 -26.42
C ALA A 445 -4.38 16.76 -26.46
N PHE A 446 -5.43 16.06 -26.05
CA PHE A 446 -5.60 14.62 -26.15
C PHE A 446 -6.21 14.28 -27.51
N ASN A 447 -5.34 14.18 -28.53
CA ASN A 447 -5.74 13.98 -29.92
C ASN A 447 -5.02 12.82 -30.62
N GLY A 448 -4.43 11.90 -29.85
CA GLY A 448 -3.59 10.82 -30.37
C GLY A 448 -4.30 9.91 -31.37
N TYR A 449 -5.56 9.56 -31.12
CA TYR A 449 -6.36 8.74 -32.02
C TYR A 449 -6.52 9.41 -33.39
N THR A 450 -7.08 10.63 -33.41
CA THR A 450 -7.32 11.37 -34.66
C THR A 450 -6.03 11.62 -35.43
N ASN A 451 -4.95 12.03 -34.74
CA ASN A 451 -3.66 12.22 -35.38
C ASN A 451 -3.14 10.92 -36.00
N THR A 452 -3.32 9.79 -35.32
CA THR A 452 -2.88 8.48 -35.81
C THR A 452 -3.61 8.06 -37.08
N GLN A 453 -4.90 8.40 -37.22
CA GLN A 453 -5.64 8.08 -38.45
C GLN A 453 -5.05 8.74 -39.71
N ASN A 454 -4.36 9.86 -39.55
CA ASN A 454 -3.69 10.58 -40.63
C ASN A 454 -2.27 10.07 -40.94
N LEU A 455 -1.75 9.09 -40.20
CA LEU A 455 -0.45 8.49 -40.47
C LEU A 455 -0.56 7.42 -41.56
N SER A 456 0.48 7.32 -42.39
CA SER A 456 0.50 6.35 -43.49
C SER A 456 0.68 4.92 -42.97
N THR A 457 -0.03 3.99 -43.62
CA THR A 457 0.00 2.54 -43.39
C THR A 457 0.86 1.81 -44.42
N SER A 458 1.62 2.53 -45.25
CA SER A 458 2.41 1.89 -46.30
C SER A 458 3.48 0.98 -45.69
N VAL A 459 3.51 -0.27 -46.16
CA VAL A 459 4.56 -1.23 -45.83
C VAL A 459 5.87 -0.72 -46.43
N SER A 460 6.87 -0.52 -45.59
CA SER A 460 8.16 0.07 -45.96
C SER A 460 9.29 -0.51 -45.13
N ASN A 461 10.54 -0.30 -45.54
CA ASN A 461 11.72 -0.64 -44.73
C ASN A 461 12.55 0.63 -44.46
N PRO A 462 12.73 1.08 -43.19
CA PRO A 462 12.03 0.62 -41.98
C PRO A 462 10.51 0.87 -42.03
N ARG A 463 9.73 0.10 -41.25
CA ARG A 463 8.25 0.11 -41.23
C ARG A 463 7.69 1.43 -40.68
N GLN A 464 6.56 1.87 -41.22
CA GLN A 464 5.86 3.04 -40.70
C GLN A 464 5.21 2.74 -39.36
N ILE A 465 5.27 3.69 -38.43
CA ILE A 465 4.83 3.45 -37.04
C ILE A 465 3.36 3.01 -36.94
N ARG A 466 2.47 3.56 -37.77
CA ARG A 466 1.05 3.15 -37.79
C ARG A 466 0.86 1.75 -38.39
N GLU A 467 1.67 1.39 -39.39
CA GLU A 467 1.66 0.06 -39.97
C GLU A 467 2.16 -0.99 -38.96
N VAL A 468 3.20 -0.66 -38.17
CA VAL A 468 3.63 -1.48 -37.03
C VAL A 468 2.52 -1.61 -35.99
N LEU A 469 1.90 -0.49 -35.60
CA LEU A 469 0.82 -0.46 -34.62
C LEU A 469 -0.32 -1.42 -34.99
N ILE A 470 -0.84 -1.34 -36.22
CA ILE A 470 -2.01 -2.13 -36.64
C ILE A 470 -1.66 -3.61 -36.86
N ASN A 471 -0.44 -3.94 -37.28
CA ASN A 471 -0.10 -5.29 -37.74
C ASN A 471 0.77 -6.11 -36.78
N THR A 472 1.32 -5.52 -35.71
CA THR A 472 2.26 -6.22 -34.81
C THR A 472 1.87 -6.20 -33.34
N THR A 473 0.87 -5.40 -32.97
CA THR A 473 0.33 -5.40 -31.61
C THR A 473 -1.03 -6.11 -31.60
N PRO A 474 -1.26 -7.08 -30.70
CA PRO A 474 -2.60 -7.62 -30.50
C PRO A 474 -3.58 -6.47 -30.23
N PRO A 475 -4.73 -6.43 -30.92
CA PRO A 475 -5.67 -5.33 -30.78
C PRO A 475 -6.23 -5.31 -29.34
N PRO A 476 -6.50 -4.11 -28.78
CA PRO A 476 -7.22 -4.01 -27.52
C PRO A 476 -8.70 -4.40 -27.77
N PRO A 477 -9.51 -4.53 -26.70
CA PRO A 477 -10.93 -4.86 -26.83
C PRO A 477 -11.66 -3.97 -27.85
N SER A 478 -12.62 -4.54 -28.58
CA SER A 478 -13.31 -3.84 -29.67
C SER A 478 -14.10 -2.62 -29.21
N SER A 479 -14.51 -2.59 -27.94
CA SER A 479 -15.19 -1.46 -27.30
C SER A 479 -14.31 -0.23 -27.07
N THR A 480 -13.03 -0.30 -27.41
CA THR A 480 -12.07 0.80 -27.26
C THR A 480 -11.86 1.52 -28.60
N SER A 481 -11.04 2.58 -28.59
CA SER A 481 -10.62 3.25 -29.82
C SER A 481 -9.72 2.41 -30.73
N GLY A 482 -9.23 1.25 -30.26
CA GLY A 482 -8.03 0.64 -30.83
C GLY A 482 -6.75 1.40 -30.45
N TRP A 483 -5.60 0.77 -30.67
CA TRP A 483 -4.30 1.40 -30.40
C TRP A 483 -4.06 2.61 -31.31
N TYR A 484 -3.53 3.69 -30.73
CA TYR A 484 -3.03 4.88 -31.42
C TYR A 484 -1.67 5.31 -30.86
N VAL A 485 -0.93 6.13 -31.61
CA VAL A 485 0.26 6.81 -31.09
C VAL A 485 -0.19 8.02 -30.27
N MET A 486 0.18 8.07 -28.98
CA MET A 486 -0.21 9.17 -28.10
C MET A 486 0.22 10.54 -28.64
N SER A 487 -0.61 11.56 -28.45
CA SER A 487 -0.25 12.95 -28.71
C SER A 487 0.83 13.45 -27.75
N LEU A 488 1.38 14.64 -28.01
CA LEU A 488 2.29 15.28 -27.07
C LEU A 488 1.62 15.51 -25.70
N GLY A 489 0.37 16.02 -25.69
CA GLY A 489 -0.37 16.23 -24.44
C GLY A 489 -0.58 14.94 -23.64
N GLN A 490 -0.95 13.85 -24.32
CA GLN A 490 -1.10 12.54 -23.69
C GLN A 490 0.23 11.99 -23.14
N THR A 491 1.31 12.16 -23.91
CA THR A 491 2.64 11.71 -23.51
C THR A 491 3.17 12.51 -22.31
N MET A 492 2.95 13.84 -22.29
CA MET A 492 3.29 14.70 -21.16
C MET A 492 2.52 14.30 -19.92
N TYR A 493 1.21 14.10 -20.02
CA TYR A 493 0.37 13.70 -18.88
C TYR A 493 0.82 12.36 -18.29
N ALA A 494 1.13 11.37 -19.15
CA ALA A 494 1.67 10.10 -18.70
C ALA A 494 3.05 10.24 -18.04
N TYR A 495 3.89 11.17 -18.52
CA TYR A 495 5.19 11.48 -17.91
C TYR A 495 5.07 12.17 -16.55
N GLU A 496 4.12 13.09 -16.38
CA GLU A 496 3.84 13.77 -15.11
C GLU A 496 3.34 12.78 -14.06
N ASN A 497 2.53 11.80 -14.47
CA ASN A 497 1.99 10.75 -13.60
C ASN A 497 2.82 9.46 -13.59
N LYS A 498 4.05 9.48 -14.12
CA LYS A 498 4.84 8.26 -14.34
C LYS A 498 5.15 7.49 -13.06
N GLU A 499 5.29 8.14 -11.92
CA GLU A 499 5.60 7.44 -10.66
C GLU A 499 4.45 6.49 -10.28
N ILE A 500 3.21 6.97 -10.38
CA ILE A 500 1.99 6.18 -10.12
C ILE A 500 1.90 5.02 -11.12
N ILE A 501 2.12 5.31 -12.41
CA ILE A 501 2.05 4.30 -13.48
C ILE A 501 3.16 3.25 -13.32
N ASN A 502 4.38 3.69 -13.03
CA ASN A 502 5.54 2.82 -12.85
C ASN A 502 5.34 1.89 -11.68
N LYS A 503 4.74 2.37 -10.58
CA LYS A 503 4.46 1.55 -9.41
C LYS A 503 3.55 0.37 -9.78
N SER A 504 2.40 0.64 -10.41
CA SER A 504 1.51 -0.42 -10.89
C SER A 504 2.21 -1.34 -11.89
N ARG A 505 2.94 -0.76 -12.85
CA ARG A 505 3.68 -1.51 -13.87
C ARG A 505 4.68 -2.50 -13.26
N THR A 506 5.40 -2.11 -12.21
CA THR A 506 6.37 -2.99 -11.53
C THR A 506 5.72 -4.12 -10.73
N ASN A 507 4.44 -4.00 -10.39
CA ASN A 507 3.68 -5.07 -9.71
C ASN A 507 3.20 -6.15 -10.68
N ILE A 508 3.33 -5.96 -11.99
CA ILE A 508 2.98 -6.99 -12.99
C ILE A 508 4.08 -8.07 -13.01
N SER A 509 3.90 -9.07 -12.16
CA SER A 509 4.85 -10.16 -11.94
C SER A 509 5.09 -11.07 -13.15
N SER A 510 4.10 -11.21 -14.05
CA SER A 510 4.16 -12.14 -15.20
C SER A 510 5.30 -11.85 -16.19
N LYS A 511 5.74 -10.59 -16.28
CA LYS A 511 6.78 -10.15 -17.23
C LYS A 511 7.83 -9.22 -16.63
N SER A 512 7.75 -8.92 -15.32
CA SER A 512 8.72 -8.06 -14.59
C SER A 512 8.97 -6.73 -15.31
N TYR A 513 7.90 -6.00 -15.63
CA TYR A 513 8.01 -4.71 -16.31
C TYR A 513 8.71 -3.68 -15.41
N GLY A 514 9.78 -3.05 -15.92
CA GLY A 514 10.45 -1.92 -15.25
C GLY A 514 9.73 -0.58 -15.49
N SER A 515 10.30 0.52 -15.00
CA SER A 515 9.76 1.86 -15.23
C SER A 515 9.64 2.22 -16.72
N MET A 516 8.67 3.05 -17.06
CA MET A 516 8.52 3.62 -18.40
C MET A 516 9.73 4.50 -18.76
N ASP A 517 10.29 4.25 -19.93
CA ASP A 517 11.34 5.07 -20.54
C ASP A 517 10.71 6.11 -21.49
N PHE A 518 10.72 7.38 -21.07
CA PHE A 518 10.27 8.53 -21.86
C PHE A 518 11.42 9.25 -22.59
N GLY A 519 12.59 8.61 -22.66
CA GLY A 519 13.72 9.07 -23.47
C GLY A 519 13.44 8.88 -24.95
N ASN A 520 13.51 9.98 -25.71
CA ASN A 520 13.38 9.99 -27.17
C ASN A 520 12.15 9.22 -27.70
N VAL A 521 10.96 9.53 -27.19
CA VAL A 521 9.70 8.91 -27.63
C VAL A 521 8.95 9.79 -28.62
N TRP A 522 8.43 9.17 -29.66
CA TRP A 522 7.60 9.82 -30.66
C TRP A 522 6.18 10.02 -30.18
N THR A 523 5.64 11.15 -30.60
CA THR A 523 4.24 11.49 -30.41
C THR A 523 3.56 11.62 -31.77
N SER A 524 2.24 11.55 -31.80
CA SER A 524 1.46 11.76 -33.02
C SER A 524 1.30 13.24 -33.37
N SER A 525 1.61 14.17 -32.44
CA SER A 525 1.63 15.62 -32.67
C SER A 525 2.67 16.02 -33.73
N TYR A 526 2.46 17.18 -34.35
CA TYR A 526 3.28 17.67 -35.47
C TYR A 526 3.34 19.20 -35.43
N LYS A 527 4.47 19.81 -35.84
CA LYS A 527 4.67 21.28 -35.83
C LYS A 527 4.52 21.93 -34.44
N THR A 528 4.92 21.25 -33.37
CA THR A 528 4.83 21.83 -32.01
C THR A 528 5.94 22.84 -31.72
N THR A 529 7.10 22.75 -32.41
CA THR A 529 8.24 23.67 -32.23
C THR A 529 8.86 24.06 -33.58
N GLY A 530 8.26 25.00 -34.32
CA GLY A 530 8.78 25.44 -35.62
C GLY A 530 8.29 24.60 -36.82
N ASP A 531 9.15 24.44 -37.85
CA ASP A 531 8.79 23.88 -39.16
C ASP A 531 8.20 22.45 -39.12
N ASN A 532 7.58 22.05 -40.25
CA ASN A 532 6.83 20.82 -40.56
C ASN A 532 7.51 19.50 -40.17
N PHE A 533 7.76 19.27 -38.89
CA PHE A 533 8.37 18.07 -38.37
C PHE A 533 7.46 17.41 -37.33
N PRO A 534 7.55 16.08 -37.21
CA PRO A 534 6.98 15.37 -36.08
C PRO A 534 7.61 15.77 -34.75
N THR A 535 6.85 15.58 -33.69
CA THR A 535 7.28 15.93 -32.35
C THR A 535 7.86 14.72 -31.62
N ILE A 536 9.10 14.86 -31.13
CA ILE A 536 9.72 13.94 -30.18
C ILE A 536 9.61 14.51 -28.77
N PHE A 537 9.34 13.64 -27.82
CA PHE A 537 9.33 13.91 -26.40
C PHE A 537 10.56 13.24 -25.75
N ASN A 538 11.16 13.94 -24.80
CA ASN A 538 12.34 13.49 -24.09
C ASN A 538 12.28 13.98 -22.64
N ASN A 539 11.78 13.13 -21.74
CA ASN A 539 11.75 13.35 -20.29
C ASN A 539 11.26 14.75 -19.86
N GLY A 540 10.06 15.14 -20.31
CA GLY A 540 9.43 16.42 -19.99
C GLY A 540 9.76 17.56 -20.95
N SER A 541 10.75 17.38 -21.83
CA SER A 541 11.03 18.30 -22.94
C SER A 541 10.48 17.74 -24.25
N TYR A 542 10.26 18.61 -25.24
CA TYR A 542 9.85 18.20 -26.58
C TYR A 542 10.50 19.08 -27.65
N GLY A 543 10.59 18.53 -28.86
CA GLY A 543 11.19 19.23 -29.99
C GLY A 543 10.88 18.54 -31.32
N ASN A 544 11.61 18.94 -32.35
CA ASN A 544 11.45 18.38 -33.69
C ASN A 544 12.23 17.08 -33.87
N ALA A 545 11.63 16.16 -34.62
CA ALA A 545 12.21 14.87 -34.92
C ALA A 545 12.35 14.67 -36.43
N GLN A 546 13.38 13.95 -36.86
CA GLN A 546 13.56 13.63 -38.28
C GLN A 546 12.56 12.54 -38.72
N PRO A 547 11.75 12.77 -39.77
CA PRO A 547 10.66 11.87 -40.22
C PRO A 547 11.10 10.43 -40.53
N THR A 548 12.35 10.25 -40.93
CA THR A 548 12.90 9.00 -41.45
C THR A 548 13.71 8.20 -40.43
N THR A 549 13.93 8.74 -39.22
CA THR A 549 14.68 8.04 -38.17
C THR A 549 13.76 7.09 -37.41
N MET A 550 14.20 5.84 -37.25
CA MET A 550 13.45 4.85 -36.48
C MET A 550 13.48 5.21 -35.01
N GLN A 551 12.30 5.33 -34.43
CA GLN A 551 12.13 5.85 -33.08
C GLN A 551 11.01 5.11 -32.38
N ASN A 552 11.07 5.14 -31.05
CA ASN A 552 10.11 4.43 -30.23
C ASN A 552 8.88 5.29 -29.95
N ALA A 553 7.72 4.69 -29.82
CA ALA A 553 6.50 5.33 -29.37
C ALA A 553 5.77 4.44 -28.38
N TYR A 554 5.03 5.05 -27.46
CA TYR A 554 4.06 4.32 -26.65
C TYR A 554 2.69 4.33 -27.35
N PRO A 555 2.15 3.14 -27.67
CA PRO A 555 0.73 3.02 -27.98
C PRO A 555 -0.13 3.42 -26.79
N GLY A 556 -1.26 4.06 -27.06
CA GLY A 556 -2.35 4.21 -26.10
C GLY A 556 -3.70 3.90 -26.74
N PHE A 557 -4.74 3.71 -25.95
CA PHE A 557 -6.11 3.69 -26.42
C PHE A 557 -7.04 4.42 -25.45
N THR A 558 -8.24 4.74 -25.92
CA THR A 558 -9.33 5.34 -25.16
C THR A 558 -10.45 4.31 -25.02
N PHE A 559 -11.19 4.31 -23.91
CA PHE A 559 -12.27 3.34 -23.65
C PHE A 559 -13.42 3.93 -22.84
#